data_AF-G1XQH8-F1
#
_entry.id   AF-G1XQH8-F1
#
_cell.length_a   1.000
_cell.length_b   1.000
_cell.length_c   1.000
_cell.angle_alpha   90.00
_cell.angle_beta   90.00
_cell.angle_gamma   90.00
#
_symmetry.space_group_name_H-M   'P 1'
#
loop_
_entity.id
_entity.type
_entity.pdbx_description
1 polymer ?
#
loop_
_entity_poly.entity_id
_entity_poly.type
_entity_poly.pdbx_seq_one_letter_code
_entity_poly.pdbx_strand_id
1 'polypeptide(L)'
;MYDLSDPETARQSYRELNAYKERRMLQGKFLPTVYAVRTVWGLLRVFIMENSGTAVKGEKFSRDDWEKANNILDKLHGCGITHGDLKPDNFAVSEQGHMRLIDLGLAMKHSIEDGHFEDEKKELEWLREDGSRR
;
A
#
# COMPACT_ATOMS: atom_id res chain seq x y z
N MET A 1 -0.39 -1.95 13.84
CA MET A 1 -0.98 -1.41 15.09
C MET A 1 -0.42 -0.02 15.27
N TYR A 2 -1.25 0.93 15.71
CA TYR A 2 -0.87 2.34 15.83
C TYR A 2 -1.06 2.80 17.27
N ASP A 3 -0.10 3.56 17.77
CA ASP A 3 -0.23 4.32 19.01
C ASP A 3 -1.00 5.62 18.74
N LEU A 4 -2.16 5.79 19.35
CA LEU A 4 -3.03 6.95 19.19
C LEU A 4 -2.67 8.09 20.16
N SER A 5 -1.74 7.88 21.09
CA SER A 5 -1.21 8.94 21.94
C SER A 5 -0.30 9.88 21.15
N ASP A 6 0.35 9.38 20.10
CA ASP A 6 1.11 10.17 19.15
C ASP A 6 0.19 10.70 18.02
N PRO A 7 0.05 12.03 17.85
CA PRO A 7 -0.86 12.60 16.86
C PRO A 7 -0.56 12.21 15.41
N GLU A 8 0.72 12.04 15.07
CA GLU A 8 1.15 11.69 13.71
C GLU A 8 0.78 10.24 13.39
N THR A 9 1.07 9.33 14.31
CA THR A 9 0.70 7.91 14.25
C THR A 9 -0.83 7.75 14.22
N ALA A 10 -1.57 8.56 15.00
CA ALA A 10 -3.03 8.60 14.95
C ALA A 10 -3.53 9.03 13.55
N ARG A 11 -2.91 10.04 12.94
CA ARG A 11 -3.25 10.54 11.60
C ARG A 11 -2.98 9.50 10.52
N GLN A 12 -1.84 8.80 10.57
CA GLN A 12 -1.52 7.70 9.65
C GLN A 12 -2.56 6.58 9.75
N SER A 13 -2.92 6.19 10.97
CA SER A 13 -3.94 5.17 11.18
C SER A 13 -5.32 5.56 10.63
N TYR A 14 -5.63 6.87 10.58
CA TYR A 14 -6.87 7.37 9.99
C TYR A 14 -6.81 7.35 8.46
N ARG A 15 -5.66 7.70 7.87
CA ARG A 15 -5.44 7.61 6.43
C ARG A 15 -5.57 6.17 5.93
N GLU A 16 -4.89 5.22 6.58
CA GLU A 16 -4.99 3.80 6.22
C GLU A 16 -6.44 3.30 6.33
N LEU A 17 -7.14 3.61 7.42
CA LEU A 17 -8.53 3.23 7.61
C LEU A 17 -9.44 3.74 6.47
N ASN A 18 -9.25 4.99 6.04
CA ASN A 18 -10.04 5.57 4.97
C ASN A 18 -9.72 4.94 3.62
N ALA A 19 -8.45 4.70 3.33
CA ALA A 19 -8.02 4.03 2.10
C ALA A 19 -8.69 2.65 1.97
N TYR A 20 -8.70 1.85 3.03
CA TYR A 20 -9.39 0.55 3.02
C TYR A 20 -10.92 0.67 2.93
N LYS A 21 -11.54 1.60 3.67
CA LYS A 21 -13.01 1.78 3.67
C LYS A 21 -13.56 2.15 2.30
N GLU A 22 -12.88 3.02 1.56
CA GLU A 22 -13.30 3.46 0.24
C GLU A 22 -13.10 2.39 -0.84
N ARG A 23 -12.21 1.41 -0.62
CA ARG A 23 -11.73 0.48 -1.68
C ARG A 23 -12.03 -0.99 -1.42
N ARG A 24 -13.27 -1.28 -1.03
CA ARG A 24 -13.75 -2.65 -0.80
C ARG A 24 -13.54 -3.60 -1.99
N MET A 25 -13.58 -3.11 -3.22
CA MET A 25 -13.43 -3.94 -4.43
C MET A 25 -11.98 -4.40 -4.70
N LEU A 26 -10.98 -3.71 -4.12
CA LEU A 26 -9.57 -4.08 -4.25
C LEU A 26 -9.13 -5.07 -3.15
N GLN A 27 -9.85 -5.09 -2.02
CA GLN A 27 -9.57 -5.99 -0.91
C GLN A 27 -9.72 -7.46 -1.31
N GLY A 28 -8.81 -8.30 -0.80
CA GLY A 28 -8.72 -9.73 -1.11
C GLY A 28 -7.96 -10.05 -2.41
N LYS A 29 -7.88 -9.08 -3.33
CA LYS A 29 -7.21 -9.24 -4.63
C LYS A 29 -5.86 -8.52 -4.70
N PHE A 30 -5.88 -7.21 -4.48
CA PHE A 30 -4.70 -6.34 -4.61
C PHE A 30 -4.32 -5.66 -3.29
N LEU A 31 -5.28 -5.57 -2.36
CA LEU A 31 -5.08 -5.11 -0.99
C LEU A 31 -5.50 -6.21 -0.01
N PRO A 32 -4.96 -6.24 1.22
CA PRO A 32 -5.46 -7.12 2.27
C PRO A 32 -6.94 -6.89 2.58
N THR A 33 -7.67 -7.95 2.88
CA THR A 33 -9.01 -7.80 3.45
C THR A 33 -8.93 -7.37 4.92
N VAL A 34 -9.54 -6.23 5.27
CA VAL A 34 -9.64 -5.79 6.67
C VAL A 34 -10.91 -6.36 7.30
N TYR A 35 -10.73 -7.30 8.24
CA TYR A 35 -11.84 -7.94 8.96
C TYR A 35 -12.40 -7.06 10.08
N ALA A 36 -11.51 -6.37 10.80
CA ALA A 36 -11.92 -5.49 11.89
C ALA A 36 -10.85 -4.43 12.17
N VAL A 37 -11.32 -3.26 12.61
CA VAL A 37 -10.47 -2.24 13.24
C VAL A 37 -11.05 -1.95 14.62
N ARG A 38 -10.20 -1.94 15.64
CA ARG A 38 -10.60 -1.75 17.05
C ARG A 38 -9.67 -0.75 17.71
N THR A 39 -10.22 0.00 18.66
CA THR A 39 -9.43 0.80 19.60
C THR A 39 -9.39 0.06 20.93
N VAL A 40 -8.18 -0.19 21.44
CA VAL A 40 -7.94 -0.87 22.72
C VAL A 40 -7.46 0.17 23.73
N TRP A 41 -8.10 0.18 24.90
CA TRP A 41 -7.81 1.10 26.03
C TRP A 41 -7.86 2.60 25.70
N GLY A 42 -8.44 2.98 24.56
CA GLY A 42 -8.43 4.36 24.06
C GLY A 42 -7.09 4.81 23.47
N LEU A 43 -6.05 3.97 23.50
CA LEU A 43 -4.68 4.34 23.12
C LEU A 43 -4.18 3.60 21.89
N LEU A 44 -4.61 2.37 21.61
CA LEU A 44 -4.05 1.57 20.52
C LEU A 44 -5.10 1.31 19.45
N ARG A 45 -4.79 1.59 18.18
CA ARG A 45 -5.59 1.14 17.04
C ARG A 45 -5.02 -0.13 16.45
N VAL A 46 -5.82 -1.19 16.49
CA VAL A 46 -5.47 -2.52 15.99
C VAL A 46 -6.28 -2.81 14.73
N PHE A 47 -5.58 -3.13 13.65
CA PHE A 47 -6.16 -3.66 12.43
C PHE A 47 -6.04 -5.18 12.44
N ILE A 48 -7.15 -5.86 12.22
CA ILE A 48 -7.24 -7.30 12.06
C ILE A 48 -7.54 -7.51 10.58
N MET A 49 -6.59 -8.09 9.85
CA MET A 49 -6.64 -8.20 8.40
C MET A 49 -6.07 -9.54 7.91
N GLU A 50 -6.33 -9.82 6.64
CA GLU A 50 -5.84 -10.98 5.90
C GLU A 50 -4.31 -11.09 5.97
N ASN A 51 -3.80 -12.30 6.17
CA ASN A 51 -2.37 -12.56 6.04
C ASN A 51 -1.99 -12.51 4.55
N SER A 52 -1.19 -11.50 4.19
CA SER A 52 -0.79 -11.26 2.80
C SER A 52 0.50 -12.00 2.39
N GLY A 53 1.06 -12.81 3.30
CA GLY A 53 2.27 -13.59 3.07
C GLY A 53 3.54 -12.83 3.44
N THR A 54 4.59 -13.03 2.66
CA THR A 54 5.93 -12.47 2.94
C THR A 54 6.18 -11.25 2.08
N ALA A 55 6.69 -10.17 2.69
CA ALA A 55 7.12 -8.98 1.97
C ALA A 55 8.22 -9.31 0.94
N VAL A 56 8.15 -8.69 -0.23
CA VAL A 56 9.21 -8.79 -1.24
C VAL A 56 10.47 -8.18 -0.65
N LYS A 57 11.54 -8.97 -0.55
CA LYS A 57 12.80 -8.53 0.03
C LYS A 57 13.69 -7.89 -1.02
N GLY A 58 14.38 -6.82 -0.63
CA GLY A 58 15.43 -6.20 -1.44
C GLY A 58 15.14 -4.72 -1.70
N GLU A 59 16.09 -4.05 -2.35
CA GLU A 59 15.95 -2.63 -2.71
C GLU A 59 15.22 -2.44 -4.05
N LYS A 60 15.18 -3.50 -4.87
CA LYS A 60 14.60 -3.48 -6.22
C LYS A 60 13.71 -4.69 -6.46
N PHE A 61 12.77 -4.55 -7.39
CA PHE A 61 11.92 -5.62 -7.88
C PHE A 61 12.63 -6.44 -8.96
N SER A 62 12.41 -7.76 -8.90
CA SER A 62 12.59 -8.62 -10.07
C SER A 62 11.63 -8.18 -11.18
N ARG A 63 11.93 -8.59 -12.43
CA ARG A 63 11.05 -8.27 -13.57
C ARG A 63 9.60 -8.71 -13.34
N ASP A 64 9.39 -9.93 -12.85
CA ASP A 64 8.06 -10.50 -12.64
C ASP A 64 7.31 -9.81 -11.49
N ASP A 65 8.02 -9.45 -10.42
CA ASP A 65 7.43 -8.74 -9.28
C ASP A 65 7.07 -7.31 -9.65
N TRP A 66 7.91 -6.64 -10.45
CA TRP A 66 7.65 -5.30 -10.93
C TRP A 66 6.39 -5.23 -11.78
N GLU A 67 6.19 -6.18 -12.72
CA GLU A 67 4.98 -6.22 -13.55
C GLU A 67 3.70 -6.38 -12.70
N LYS A 68 3.76 -7.20 -11.65
CA LYS A 68 2.65 -7.37 -10.70
C LYS A 68 2.41 -6.11 -9.87
N ALA A 69 3.47 -5.53 -9.31
CA ALA A 69 3.42 -4.29 -8.53
C ALA A 69 2.84 -3.13 -9.37
N ASN A 70 3.26 -3.04 -10.63
CA ASN A 70 2.81 -2.04 -11.58
C ASN A 70 1.30 -2.14 -11.86
N ASN A 71 0.79 -3.35 -12.07
CA ASN A 71 -0.65 -3.58 -12.24
C ASN A 71 -1.43 -3.24 -10.96
N ILE A 72 -0.93 -3.61 -9.78
CA ILE A 72 -1.58 -3.26 -8.51
C ILE A 72 -1.67 -1.73 -8.35
N LEU A 73 -0.57 -1.03 -8.64
CA LEU A 73 -0.51 0.42 -8.58
C LEU A 73 -1.51 1.07 -9.55
N ASP A 74 -1.63 0.56 -10.77
CA ASP A 74 -2.63 1.06 -11.74
C ASP A 74 -4.07 0.90 -11.23
N LYS A 75 -4.37 -0.16 -10.47
CA LYS A 75 -5.70 -0.32 -9.84
C LYS A 75 -5.93 0.67 -8.71
N LEU A 76 -4.88 1.01 -7.95
CA LEU A 76 -4.95 2.01 -6.89
C LEU A 76 -5.09 3.43 -7.48
N HIS A 77 -4.31 3.74 -8.52
CA HIS A 77 -4.36 5.01 -9.24
C HIS A 77 -5.69 5.20 -9.98
N GLY A 78 -6.23 4.15 -10.61
CA GLY A 78 -7.56 4.18 -11.21
C GLY A 78 -8.69 4.39 -10.20
N CYS A 79 -8.38 4.24 -8.91
CA CYS A 79 -9.24 4.61 -7.81
C CYS A 79 -9.07 6.08 -7.38
N GLY A 80 -8.07 6.81 -7.86
CA GLY A 80 -7.75 8.19 -7.45
C GLY A 80 -6.98 8.26 -6.14
N ILE A 81 -6.21 7.21 -5.81
CA ILE A 81 -5.40 7.13 -4.59
C ILE A 81 -3.94 6.84 -4.96
N THR A 82 -3.02 7.56 -4.34
CA THR A 82 -1.59 7.22 -4.31
C THR A 82 -1.25 6.48 -3.02
N HIS A 83 -0.18 5.67 -3.05
CA HIS A 83 0.33 4.97 -1.87
C HIS A 83 1.19 5.89 -0.99
N GLY A 84 2.13 6.61 -1.59
CA GLY A 84 3.02 7.59 -0.95
C GLY A 84 4.25 7.02 -0.25
N ASP A 85 4.52 5.71 -0.38
CA ASP A 85 5.71 5.03 0.16
C ASP A 85 5.98 3.75 -0.63
N LEU A 86 6.35 3.87 -1.89
CA LEU A 86 6.63 2.70 -2.70
C LEU A 86 8.01 2.14 -2.36
N LYS A 87 8.02 0.88 -1.91
CA LYS A 87 9.21 0.07 -1.69
C LYS A 87 8.84 -1.41 -1.77
N PRO A 88 9.77 -2.32 -2.12
CA PRO A 88 9.49 -3.75 -2.19
C PRO A 88 8.85 -4.31 -0.91
N ASP A 89 9.27 -3.83 0.26
CA ASP A 89 8.74 -4.25 1.55
C ASP A 89 7.22 -4.00 1.72
N ASN A 90 6.66 -3.03 0.98
CA ASN A 90 5.22 -2.73 0.99
C ASN A 90 4.43 -3.60 0.01
N PHE A 91 5.07 -4.56 -0.67
CA PHE A 91 4.40 -5.58 -1.46
C PHE A 91 4.60 -6.93 -0.80
N ALA A 92 3.51 -7.62 -0.47
CA ALA A 92 3.54 -8.95 0.14
C ALA A 92 3.03 -10.01 -0.84
N VAL A 93 3.70 -11.16 -0.88
CA VAL A 93 3.35 -12.29 -1.74
C VAL A 93 2.89 -13.47 -0.88
N SER A 94 1.68 -13.96 -1.13
CA SER A 94 1.15 -15.14 -0.46
C SER A 94 1.81 -16.42 -0.97
N GLU A 95 1.63 -17.53 -0.26
CA GLU A 95 2.11 -18.87 -0.67
C GLU A 95 1.56 -19.31 -2.05
N GLN A 96 0.44 -18.72 -2.47
CA GLN A 96 -0.19 -18.97 -3.77
C GLN A 96 0.38 -18.08 -4.89
N GLY A 97 1.35 -17.22 -4.59
CA GLY A 97 1.97 -16.29 -5.54
C GLY A 97 1.17 -15.01 -5.81
N HIS A 98 0.12 -14.74 -5.04
CA HIS A 98 -0.68 -13.51 -5.15
C HIS A 98 0.02 -12.35 -4.43
N MET A 99 0.37 -11.31 -5.19
CA MET A 99 0.95 -10.08 -4.65
C MET A 99 -0.14 -9.10 -4.20
N ARG A 100 0.08 -8.47 -3.05
CA ARG A 100 -0.78 -7.42 -2.50
C ARG A 100 0.06 -6.26 -2.01
N LEU A 101 -0.46 -5.05 -2.18
CA LEU A 101 0.11 -3.83 -1.62
C LEU A 101 -0.40 -3.65 -0.18
N ILE A 102 0.52 -3.39 0.75
CA ILE A 102 0.28 -3.26 2.18
C ILE A 102 0.79 -1.89 2.68
N ASP A 103 0.42 -1.52 3.90
CA ASP A 103 0.82 -0.27 4.57
C ASP A 103 0.35 1.02 3.88
N LEU A 104 -0.96 1.27 3.93
CA LEU A 104 -1.57 2.49 3.35
C LEU A 104 -1.52 3.69 4.32
N GLY A 105 -0.59 3.72 5.27
CA GLY A 105 -0.49 4.78 6.29
C GLY A 105 -0.23 6.18 5.70
N LEU A 106 0.40 6.23 4.53
CA LEU A 106 0.73 7.45 3.80
C LEU A 106 -0.17 7.71 2.58
N ALA A 107 -1.14 6.82 2.33
CA ALA A 107 -2.00 6.93 1.16
C ALA A 107 -2.80 8.24 1.15
N MET A 108 -2.95 8.82 -0.04
CA MET A 108 -3.65 10.08 -0.25
C MET A 108 -4.59 9.99 -1.45
N LYS A 109 -5.71 10.70 -1.34
CA LYS A 109 -6.69 10.82 -2.41
C LYS A 109 -6.39 12.08 -3.21
N HIS A 110 -6.34 11.95 -4.52
CA HIS A 110 -6.03 13.04 -5.44
C HIS A 110 -7.11 13.17 -6.51
N SER A 111 -7.19 14.35 -7.11
CA SER A 111 -7.96 14.53 -8.34
C SER A 111 -7.14 13.96 -9.50
N ILE A 112 -7.80 13.46 -10.55
CA ILE A 112 -7.12 12.81 -11.69
C ILE A 112 -6.20 13.79 -12.44
N GLU A 113 -6.42 15.10 -12.28
CA GLU A 113 -5.62 16.16 -12.91
C GLU A 113 -4.29 16.45 -12.19
N ASP A 114 -4.13 15.93 -10.97
CA ASP A 114 -2.94 16.16 -10.18
C ASP A 114 -1.88 15.11 -10.57
N GLY A 115 -0.74 15.53 -11.13
CA GLY A 115 0.34 14.65 -11.64
C GLY A 115 1.05 13.74 -10.63
N HIS A 116 0.45 13.58 -9.43
CA HIS A 116 0.92 12.71 -8.37
C HIS A 116 0.93 11.23 -8.77
N PHE A 117 0.01 10.79 -9.63
CA PHE A 117 0.00 9.41 -10.12
C PHE A 117 1.21 9.13 -11.00
N GLU A 118 1.55 10.04 -11.90
CA GLU A 118 2.72 9.96 -12.77
C GLU A 118 4.01 10.01 -11.97
N ASP A 119 4.07 10.84 -10.92
CA ASP A 119 5.25 10.93 -10.05
C ASP A 119 5.45 9.62 -9.27
N GLU A 120 4.40 9.08 -8.66
CA GLU A 120 4.46 7.78 -7.99
C GLU A 120 4.76 6.64 -8.98
N LYS A 121 4.31 6.74 -10.25
CA LYS A 121 4.65 5.77 -11.29
C LYS A 121 6.14 5.78 -11.60
N LYS A 122 6.76 6.96 -11.69
CA LYS A 122 8.20 7.10 -11.87
C LYS A 122 8.96 6.48 -10.68
N GLU A 123 8.49 6.71 -9.45
CA GLU A 123 9.06 6.07 -8.26
C GLU A 123 9.07 4.55 -8.38
N LEU A 124 7.97 3.94 -8.85
CA LEU A 124 7.94 2.50 -9.11
C LEU A 124 8.93 2.08 -10.21
N GLU A 125 9.10 2.87 -11.27
CA GLU A 125 10.08 2.56 -12.32
C GLU A 125 11.52 2.55 -11.78
N TRP A 126 11.86 3.45 -10.85
CA TRP A 126 13.18 3.48 -10.21
C TRP A 126 13.49 2.23 -9.40
N LEU A 127 12.45 1.55 -8.90
CA LEU A 127 12.57 0.32 -8.13
C LEU A 127 12.73 -0.93 -9.01
N ARG A 128 12.68 -0.82 -10.34
CA ARG A 128 12.96 -1.94 -11.23
C ARG A 128 14.45 -2.27 -11.25
N GLU A 129 14.81 -3.56 -11.35
CA GLU A 129 16.20 -4.04 -11.37
C GLU A 129 17.13 -3.26 -12.33
N ASP A 130 16.62 -2.88 -13.49
CA ASP A 130 17.32 -2.13 -14.56
C ASP A 130 17.28 -0.60 -14.42
N GLY A 131 16.67 -0.06 -13.35
CA GLY A 131 16.69 1.35 -13.00
C GLY A 131 18.11 1.82 -12.70
N SER A 132 18.85 2.24 -13.73
CA SER A 132 20.14 2.91 -13.61
C SER A 132 19.92 4.41 -13.66
N ARG A 133 20.43 5.16 -12.68
CA ARG A 133 20.60 6.61 -12.78
C ARG A 133 21.40 6.91 -14.06
N ARG A 134 20.76 7.50 -15.06
CA ARG A 134 21.44 8.34 -16.03
C ARG A 134 21.31 9.78 -15.58
#